data_AF-A0A2D6G597-F1
#
_entry.id   AF-A0A2D6G597-F1
#
_cell.length_a   1.000
_cell.length_b   1.000
_cell.length_c   1.000
_cell.angle_alpha   90.00
_cell.angle_beta   90.00
_cell.angle_gamma   90.00
#
_symmetry.space_group_name_H-M   'P 1'
#
loop_
_entity.id
_entity.type
_entity.pdbx_description
1 polymer ?
#
loop_
_entity_poly.entity_id
_entity_poly.type
_entity_poly.pdbx_seq_one_letter_code
_entity_poly.pdbx_strand_id
1 'polypeptide(L)'
;MNDQIDRSGLYIPGLGGIYDSLSDLAYPILRIAMGAWYIPHGWVKIIGGGVAKYNDAGALVGGTAGFMAKMNFPIPEVLAWYIGLLELVGGALLVLGLLTRLVAIQYVGFMLVAAIFVHKANWFWTGRGMEMPLLLLVIAVVLFIRGGGNLSIDKSMSKEF
;
A
#
# COMPACT_ATOMS: atom_id res chain seq x y z
N MET A 1 -23.49 -3.73 -5.20
CA MET A 1 -24.20 -2.97 -6.26
C MET A 1 -23.99 -3.78 -7.51
N ASN A 2 -25.02 -4.48 -7.97
CA ASN A 2 -24.97 -5.19 -9.24
C ASN A 2 -25.62 -4.27 -10.28
N ASP A 3 -25.01 -3.11 -10.49
CA ASP A 3 -25.44 -2.21 -11.55
C ASP A 3 -24.88 -2.82 -12.83
N GLN A 4 -25.72 -3.60 -13.52
CA GLN A 4 -25.40 -4.18 -14.81
C GLN A 4 -24.87 -3.08 -15.74
N ILE A 5 -23.74 -3.34 -16.37
CA ILE A 5 -23.12 -2.37 -17.27
C ILE A 5 -24.07 -2.13 -18.43
N ASP A 6 -24.40 -0.86 -18.70
CA ASP A 6 -25.18 -0.49 -19.88
C ASP A 6 -24.38 -0.78 -21.15
N ARG A 7 -24.74 -1.88 -21.82
CA ARG A 7 -24.06 -2.37 -23.03
C ARG A 7 -24.26 -1.45 -24.22
N SER A 8 -25.34 -0.67 -24.24
CA SER A 8 -25.63 0.26 -25.33
C SER A 8 -24.68 1.45 -25.33
N GLY A 9 -24.11 1.78 -24.18
CA GLY A 9 -23.09 2.82 -24.02
C GLY A 9 -21.65 2.37 -24.28
N LEU A 10 -21.41 1.08 -24.56
CA LEU A 10 -20.06 0.57 -24.79
C LEU A 10 -19.66 0.70 -26.27
N TYR A 11 -18.44 1.21 -26.52
CA TYR A 11 -17.84 1.16 -27.87
C TYR A 11 -17.72 -0.28 -28.41
N ILE A 12 -17.53 -1.26 -27.51
CA ILE A 12 -17.48 -2.69 -27.85
C ILE A 12 -18.47 -3.45 -26.96
N PRO A 13 -19.74 -3.62 -27.40
CA PRO A 13 -20.79 -4.25 -26.60
C PRO A 13 -20.49 -5.68 -26.16
N GLY A 14 -19.68 -6.42 -26.94
CA GLY A 14 -19.27 -7.79 -26.61
C GLY A 14 -18.45 -7.93 -25.32
N LEU A 15 -17.85 -6.84 -24.82
CA LEU A 15 -17.10 -6.84 -23.56
C LEU A 15 -18.00 -6.71 -22.31
N GLY A 16 -19.29 -6.41 -22.48
CA GLY A 16 -20.21 -6.18 -21.36
C GLY A 16 -20.23 -7.33 -20.34
N GLY A 17 -20.28 -8.58 -20.81
CA GLY A 17 -20.27 -9.75 -19.93
C GLY A 17 -18.98 -9.89 -19.10
N ILE A 18 -17.83 -9.46 -19.65
CA ILE A 18 -16.55 -9.45 -18.92
C ILE A 18 -16.60 -8.40 -17.82
N TYR A 19 -17.06 -7.18 -18.13
CA TYR A 19 -17.16 -6.10 -17.16
C TYR A 19 -18.12 -6.45 -16.02
N ASP A 20 -19.30 -7.01 -16.35
CA ASP A 20 -20.27 -7.48 -15.36
C ASP A 20 -19.61 -8.52 -14.41
N SER A 21 -18.93 -9.52 -14.98
CA SER A 21 -18.33 -10.63 -14.23
C SER A 21 -17.16 -10.20 -13.32
N LEU A 22 -16.42 -9.15 -13.70
CA LEU A 22 -15.23 -8.68 -12.97
C LEU A 22 -15.50 -7.48 -12.07
N SER A 23 -16.67 -6.85 -12.18
CA SER A 23 -17.04 -5.64 -11.45
C SER A 23 -16.84 -5.77 -9.93
N ASP A 24 -17.30 -6.88 -9.35
CA ASP A 24 -17.17 -7.18 -7.92
C ASP A 24 -15.73 -7.48 -7.49
N LEU A 25 -14.85 -7.84 -8.43
CA LEU A 25 -13.43 -8.13 -8.19
C LEU A 25 -12.54 -6.90 -8.36
N ALA A 26 -13.00 -5.86 -9.08
CA ALA A 26 -12.18 -4.67 -9.38
C ALA A 26 -11.57 -4.03 -8.11
N TYR A 27 -12.40 -3.87 -7.07
CA TYR A 27 -11.94 -3.30 -5.79
C TYR A 27 -11.06 -4.26 -4.96
N PRO A 28 -11.44 -5.54 -4.74
CA PRO A 28 -10.56 -6.52 -4.11
C PRO A 28 -9.19 -6.65 -4.77
N ILE A 29 -9.13 -6.65 -6.10
CA ILE A 29 -7.87 -6.71 -6.85
C ILE A 29 -6.98 -5.52 -6.51
N LEU A 30 -7.53 -4.31 -6.45
CA LEU A 30 -6.77 -3.11 -6.06
C LEU A 30 -6.19 -3.23 -4.65
N ARG A 31 -7.03 -3.68 -3.69
CA ARG A 31 -6.64 -3.87 -2.29
C ARG A 31 -5.54 -4.92 -2.14
N ILE A 32 -5.72 -6.07 -2.79
CA ILE A 32 -4.75 -7.18 -2.80
C ILE A 32 -3.45 -6.75 -3.47
N ALA A 33 -3.51 -6.06 -4.61
CA ALA A 33 -2.32 -5.60 -5.32
C ALA A 33 -1.50 -4.62 -4.48
N MET A 34 -2.14 -3.67 -3.80
CA MET A 34 -1.44 -2.75 -2.89
C MET A 34 -0.82 -3.49 -1.72
N GLY A 35 -1.55 -4.42 -1.07
CA GLY A 35 -1.00 -5.22 0.02
C GLY A 35 0.18 -6.08 -0.43
N ALA A 36 0.04 -6.79 -1.56
CA ALA A 36 1.09 -7.60 -2.16
C ALA A 36 2.31 -6.78 -2.60
N TRP A 37 2.12 -5.51 -2.98
CA TRP A 37 3.23 -4.60 -3.25
C TRP A 37 4.07 -4.37 -2.00
N TYR A 38 3.46 -4.10 -0.84
CA TYR A 38 4.20 -3.79 0.38
C TYR A 38 4.85 -5.00 1.08
N ILE A 39 4.27 -6.20 0.97
CA ILE A 39 4.78 -7.40 1.67
C ILE A 39 6.27 -7.66 1.39
N PRO A 40 6.74 -7.73 0.12
CA PRO A 40 8.16 -7.91 -0.16
C PRO A 40 9.04 -6.76 0.35
N HIS A 41 8.52 -5.52 0.35
CA HIS A 41 9.25 -4.36 0.84
C HIS A 41 9.46 -4.44 2.35
N GLY A 42 8.41 -4.80 3.11
CA GLY A 42 8.49 -5.01 4.55
C GLY A 42 9.36 -6.22 4.91
N TRP A 43 9.28 -7.30 4.14
CA TRP A 43 10.12 -8.48 4.31
C TRP A 43 11.62 -8.14 4.24
N VAL A 44 12.04 -7.40 3.21
CA VAL A 44 13.45 -6.98 3.08
C VAL A 44 13.85 -6.01 4.18
N LYS A 45 12.93 -5.14 4.65
CA LYS A 45 13.18 -4.19 5.74
C LYS A 45 13.34 -4.82 7.12
N ILE A 46 12.73 -5.98 7.39
CA ILE A 46 12.78 -6.65 8.71
C ILE A 46 13.69 -7.87 8.70
N ILE A 47 13.57 -8.73 7.69
CA ILE A 47 14.20 -10.06 7.69
C ILE A 47 15.44 -10.06 6.79
N GLY A 48 15.41 -9.28 5.70
CA GLY A 48 16.53 -9.15 4.78
C GLY A 48 17.70 -8.29 5.29
N GLY A 49 17.63 -7.75 6.52
CA GLY A 49 18.65 -6.85 7.08
C GLY A 49 18.58 -5.40 6.54
N GLY A 50 17.50 -5.04 5.85
CA GLY A 50 17.34 -3.73 5.21
C GLY A 50 18.09 -3.61 3.88
N VAL A 51 17.97 -2.43 3.24
CA VAL A 51 18.71 -2.13 2.00
C VAL A 51 20.20 -2.20 2.31
N ALA A 52 20.91 -3.19 1.73
CA ALA A 52 22.34 -3.50 1.91
C ALA A 52 23.32 -2.32 1.76
N LYS A 53 22.84 -1.15 1.32
CA LYS A 53 23.59 0.10 1.14
C LYS A 53 23.90 0.85 2.46
N TYR A 54 23.27 0.48 3.58
CA TYR A 54 23.35 1.24 4.85
C TYR A 54 24.04 0.52 6.02
N ASN A 55 24.73 -0.61 5.76
CA ASN A 55 25.80 -1.20 6.58
C ASN A 55 25.57 -1.48 8.07
N ASP A 56 24.36 -1.88 8.47
CA ASP A 56 24.16 -2.61 9.73
C ASP A 56 23.75 -4.05 9.42
N ALA A 57 24.66 -4.79 8.80
CA ALA A 57 24.50 -6.21 8.49
C ALA A 57 24.43 -7.04 9.78
N GLY A 58 23.23 -7.11 10.39
CA GLY A 58 22.99 -7.87 11.62
C GLY A 58 21.74 -7.45 12.40
N ALA A 59 21.28 -6.20 12.26
CA ALA A 59 20.05 -5.73 12.89
C ALA A 59 18.86 -5.85 11.93
N LEU A 60 17.74 -6.40 12.41
CA LEU A 60 16.53 -6.67 11.61
C LEU A 60 16.11 -5.47 10.75
N VAL A 61 16.16 -4.24 11.30
CA VAL A 61 15.79 -2.99 10.61
C VAL A 61 16.95 -2.02 10.36
N GLY A 62 18.19 -2.48 10.53
CA GLY A 62 19.39 -1.63 10.56
C GLY A 62 19.55 -0.76 9.32
N GLY A 63 19.38 -1.35 8.11
CA GLY A 63 19.50 -0.59 6.86
C GLY A 63 18.47 0.55 6.72
N THR A 64 17.24 0.37 7.22
CA THR A 64 16.21 1.42 7.20
C THR A 64 16.44 2.47 8.28
N ALA A 65 16.85 2.06 9.48
CA ALA A 65 17.20 2.98 10.56
C ALA A 65 18.39 3.87 10.15
N GLY A 66 19.45 3.30 9.58
CA GLY A 66 20.60 4.05 9.08
C GLY A 66 20.24 5.02 7.95
N PHE A 67 19.31 4.65 7.05
CA PHE A 67 18.77 5.57 6.04
C PHE A 67 18.03 6.75 6.68
N MET A 68 17.16 6.49 7.65
CA MET A 68 16.40 7.52 8.37
C MET A 68 17.31 8.46 9.17
N ALA A 69 18.34 7.91 9.82
CA ALA A 69 19.34 8.70 10.54
C ALA A 69 20.08 9.67 9.61
N LYS A 70 20.49 9.22 8.41
CA LYS A 70 21.10 10.08 7.38
C LYS A 70 20.17 11.18 6.86
N MET A 71 18.87 10.96 6.93
CA MET A 71 17.84 11.92 6.55
C MET A 71 17.41 12.82 7.73
N ASN A 72 18.09 12.72 8.89
CA ASN A 72 17.80 13.46 10.12
C ASN A 72 16.39 13.26 10.67
N PHE A 73 15.78 12.08 10.48
CA PHE A 73 14.54 11.75 11.15
C PHE A 73 14.77 11.53 12.66
N PRO A 74 13.85 12.00 13.52
CA PRO A 74 13.90 11.67 14.94
C PRO A 74 13.64 10.17 15.14
N ILE A 75 14.19 9.56 16.20
CA ILE A 75 13.96 8.16 16.60
C ILE A 75 14.01 7.15 15.41
N PRO A 76 15.10 7.12 14.64
CA PRO A 76 15.17 6.38 13.36
C PRO A 76 14.90 4.88 13.49
N GLU A 77 15.31 4.25 14.59
CA GLU A 77 15.04 2.83 14.84
C GLU A 77 13.55 2.52 15.03
N VAL A 78 12.83 3.37 15.77
CA VAL A 78 11.39 3.20 16.02
C VAL A 78 10.62 3.37 14.72
N LEU A 79 10.96 4.39 13.93
CA LEU A 79 10.34 4.62 12.62
C LEU A 79 10.64 3.50 11.63
N ALA A 80 11.86 2.93 11.66
CA ALA A 80 12.23 1.81 10.80
C ALA A 80 11.41 0.55 11.13
N TRP A 81 11.22 0.24 12.42
CA TRP A 81 10.33 -0.82 12.87
C TRP A 81 8.87 -0.57 12.47
N TYR A 82 8.38 0.64 12.71
CA TYR A 82 7.02 1.02 12.35
C TYR A 82 6.77 0.83 10.86
N ILE A 83 7.64 1.33 9.98
CA ILE A 83 7.49 1.20 8.53
C ILE A 83 7.64 -0.24 8.08
N GLY A 84 8.62 -0.98 8.60
CA GLY A 84 8.79 -2.40 8.27
C GLY A 84 7.54 -3.22 8.61
N LEU A 85 6.98 -3.03 9.80
CA LEU A 85 5.79 -3.73 10.26
C LEU A 85 4.55 -3.29 9.49
N LEU A 86 4.41 -1.98 9.23
CA LEU A 86 3.32 -1.47 8.41
C LEU A 86 3.35 -2.08 7.01
N GLU A 87 4.51 -2.15 6.38
CA GLU A 87 4.62 -2.75 5.04
C GLU A 87 4.35 -4.25 5.03
N LEU A 88 4.90 -4.99 5.98
CA LEU A 88 4.76 -6.45 6.02
C LEU A 88 3.39 -6.88 6.55
N VAL A 89 3.09 -6.51 7.79
CA VAL A 89 1.86 -6.91 8.50
C VAL A 89 0.68 -6.12 7.94
N GLY A 90 0.82 -4.80 7.76
CA GLY A 90 -0.24 -4.00 7.11
C GLY A 90 -0.52 -4.45 5.68
N GLY A 91 0.51 -4.86 4.93
CA GLY A 91 0.33 -5.41 3.58
C GLY A 91 -0.49 -6.70 3.60
N ALA A 92 -0.18 -7.62 4.52
CA ALA A 92 -0.95 -8.84 4.72
C ALA A 92 -2.40 -8.57 5.15
N LEU A 93 -2.61 -7.62 6.07
CA LEU A 93 -3.93 -7.19 6.51
C LEU A 93 -4.76 -6.61 5.35
N LEU A 94 -4.15 -5.81 4.47
CA LEU A 94 -4.82 -5.32 3.26
C LEU A 94 -5.19 -6.47 2.31
N VAL A 95 -4.31 -7.44 2.07
CA VAL A 95 -4.64 -8.60 1.21
C VAL A 95 -5.88 -9.32 1.73
N LEU A 96 -5.90 -9.62 3.03
CA LEU A 96 -7.02 -10.26 3.70
C LEU A 96 -8.27 -9.37 3.78
N GLY A 97 -8.11 -8.05 3.64
CA GLY A 97 -9.18 -7.07 3.86
C GLY A 97 -9.63 -7.07 5.32
N LEU A 98 -8.66 -7.02 6.23
CA LEU A 98 -8.87 -6.97 7.67
C LEU A 98 -8.33 -5.64 8.23
N LEU A 99 -9.14 -4.93 9.01
CA LEU A 99 -8.84 -3.59 9.54
C LEU A 99 -8.46 -2.61 8.40
N THR A 100 -9.13 -2.72 7.26
CA THR A 100 -8.70 -2.09 5.99
C THR A 100 -8.55 -0.59 6.13
N ARG A 101 -9.51 0.11 6.77
CA ARG A 101 -9.42 1.57 6.97
C ARG A 101 -8.29 1.97 7.89
N LEU A 102 -8.11 1.25 9.00
CA LEU A 102 -7.05 1.54 9.96
C LEU A 102 -5.68 1.36 9.34
N VAL A 103 -5.49 0.34 8.51
CA VAL A 103 -4.23 0.12 7.80
C VAL A 103 -4.05 1.15 6.67
N ALA A 104 -5.11 1.43 5.90
CA ALA A 104 -5.06 2.38 4.79
C ALA A 104 -4.69 3.81 5.26
N ILE A 105 -5.22 4.28 6.39
CA ILE A 105 -4.88 5.61 6.90
C ILE A 105 -3.39 5.72 7.31
N GLN A 106 -2.80 4.62 7.80
CA GLN A 106 -1.36 4.60 8.07
C GLN A 106 -0.54 4.69 6.78
N TYR A 107 -0.97 4.01 5.71
CA TYR A 107 -0.33 4.15 4.40
C TYR A 107 -0.48 5.56 3.81
N VAL A 108 -1.60 6.25 4.04
CA VAL A 108 -1.76 7.67 3.65
C VAL A 108 -0.68 8.52 4.31
N GLY A 109 -0.53 8.42 5.64
CA GLY A 109 0.50 9.16 6.37
C GLY A 109 1.91 8.80 5.92
N PHE A 110 2.19 7.50 5.76
CA PHE A 110 3.49 7.01 5.31
C PHE A 110 3.85 7.54 3.91
N MET A 111 2.93 7.48 2.94
CA MET A 111 3.19 7.96 1.58
C MET A 111 3.33 9.49 1.49
N LEU A 112 2.59 10.24 2.30
CA LEU A 112 2.77 11.70 2.41
C LEU A 112 4.17 12.05 2.91
N VAL A 113 4.63 11.39 3.99
CA VAL A 113 5.98 11.59 4.52
C VAL A 113 7.03 11.18 3.49
N ALA A 114 6.85 10.05 2.80
CA ALA A 114 7.77 9.61 1.76
C ALA A 114 7.87 10.63 0.60
N ALA A 115 6.74 11.10 0.08
CA ALA A 115 6.72 12.08 -1.01
C ALA A 115 7.45 13.37 -0.63
N ILE A 116 7.13 13.95 0.54
CA ILE A 116 7.65 15.24 0.99
C ILE A 116 9.11 15.18 1.42
N PHE A 117 9.51 14.12 2.15
CA PHE A 117 10.82 14.10 2.80
C PHE A 117 11.86 13.26 2.05
N VAL A 118 11.44 12.27 1.27
CA VAL A 118 12.37 11.34 0.60
C VAL A 118 12.55 11.65 -0.89
N HIS A 119 11.47 12.01 -1.60
CA HIS A 119 11.46 12.08 -3.06
C HIS A 119 11.52 13.50 -3.65
N LYS A 120 11.12 14.53 -2.86
CA LYS A 120 11.34 15.99 -2.94
C LYS A 120 11.29 16.72 -4.29
N ALA A 121 12.01 16.31 -5.33
CA ALA A 121 12.22 17.12 -6.54
C ALA A 121 12.07 16.37 -7.87
N ASN A 122 12.20 15.04 -7.88
CA ASN A 122 12.07 14.26 -9.10
C ASN A 122 10.65 13.70 -9.23
N TRP A 123 10.13 13.64 -10.45
CA TRP A 123 8.82 13.03 -10.72
C TRP A 123 8.95 11.53 -10.99
N PHE A 124 9.83 11.16 -11.93
CA PHE A 124 9.96 9.79 -12.45
C PHE A 124 10.83 8.86 -11.59
N TRP A 125 10.51 7.56 -11.65
CA TRP A 125 11.07 6.46 -10.87
C TRP A 125 12.58 6.33 -11.12
N THR A 126 13.01 6.66 -12.34
CA THR A 126 14.42 6.66 -12.76
C THR A 126 15.29 7.57 -11.90
N GLY A 127 14.72 8.65 -11.36
CA GLY A 127 15.39 9.61 -10.49
C GLY A 127 15.03 9.50 -9.02
N ARG A 128 14.45 8.36 -8.56
CA ARG A 128 13.79 8.27 -7.25
C ARG A 128 12.69 9.32 -7.10
N GLY A 129 11.82 9.43 -8.08
CA GLY A 129 10.76 10.44 -8.08
C GLY A 129 9.52 10.11 -7.24
N MET A 130 8.64 11.10 -7.12
CA MET A 130 7.44 11.07 -6.27
C MET A 130 6.26 10.29 -6.86
N GLU A 131 6.28 9.92 -8.13
CA GLU A 131 5.11 9.32 -8.80
C GLU A 131 4.62 8.04 -8.10
N MET A 132 5.53 7.17 -7.64
CA MET A 132 5.17 5.91 -6.98
C MET A 132 4.55 6.17 -5.59
N PRO A 133 5.17 6.99 -4.71
CA PRO A 133 4.53 7.42 -3.47
C PRO A 133 3.16 8.06 -3.67
N LEU A 134 3.01 8.93 -4.68
CA LEU A 134 1.74 9.62 -4.93
C LEU A 134 0.66 8.69 -5.49
N LEU A 135 1.02 7.75 -6.36
CA LEU A 135 0.10 6.72 -6.83
C LEU A 135 -0.37 5.85 -5.65
N LEU A 136 0.56 5.35 -4.84
CA LEU A 136 0.24 4.53 -3.67
C LEU A 136 -0.56 5.32 -2.62
N LEU A 137 -0.32 6.63 -2.48
CA LEU A 137 -1.12 7.54 -1.66
C LEU A 137 -2.58 7.59 -2.13
N VAL A 138 -2.81 7.79 -3.42
CA VAL A 138 -4.17 7.83 -3.99
C VAL A 138 -4.89 6.50 -3.75
N ILE A 139 -4.21 5.38 -3.98
CA ILE A 139 -4.79 4.06 -3.71
C ILE A 139 -5.10 3.90 -2.22
N ALA A 140 -4.20 4.32 -1.32
CA ALA A 140 -4.44 4.30 0.12
C ALA A 140 -5.66 5.14 0.53
N VAL A 141 -5.85 6.33 -0.06
CA VAL A 141 -7.02 7.17 0.17
C VAL A 141 -8.30 6.48 -0.30
N VAL A 142 -8.28 5.86 -1.49
CA VAL A 142 -9.42 5.09 -2.01
C VAL A 142 -9.77 3.95 -1.06
N LEU A 143 -8.77 3.19 -0.58
CA LEU A 143 -8.98 2.10 0.37
C LEU A 143 -9.51 2.60 1.72
N PHE A 144 -9.03 3.74 2.19
CA PHE A 144 -9.51 4.36 3.43
C PHE A 144 -10.97 4.80 3.32
N ILE A 145 -11.36 5.42 2.20
CA ILE A 145 -12.74 5.89 1.97
C ILE A 145 -13.69 4.70 1.75
N ARG A 146 -13.27 3.69 0.99
CA ARG A 146 -14.13 2.58 0.60
C ARG A 146 -14.18 1.45 1.65
N GLY A 147 -13.13 1.24 2.44
CA GLY A 147 -13.07 0.20 3.46
C GLY A 147 -12.70 -1.19 2.92
N GLY A 148 -13.08 -2.27 3.59
CA GLY A 148 -12.76 -3.65 3.20
C GLY A 148 -13.41 -4.07 1.89
N GLY A 149 -14.66 -3.66 1.64
CA GLY A 149 -15.39 -4.00 0.42
C GLY A 149 -15.70 -5.51 0.29
N ASN A 150 -15.99 -5.97 -0.93
CA ASN A 150 -16.22 -7.39 -1.20
C ASN A 150 -14.96 -8.24 -0.96
N LEU A 151 -15.14 -9.54 -0.71
CA LEU A 151 -14.05 -10.50 -0.47
C LEU A 151 -13.05 -10.00 0.60
N SER A 152 -13.55 -9.43 1.69
CA SER A 152 -12.78 -8.94 2.83
C SER A 152 -13.23 -9.64 4.10
N ILE A 153 -12.32 -9.81 5.06
CA ILE A 153 -12.69 -10.28 6.40
C ILE A 153 -13.54 -9.21 7.11
N ASP A 154 -13.26 -7.93 6.89
CA ASP A 154 -14.06 -6.81 7.43
C ASP A 154 -15.55 -6.94 7.10
N LYS A 155 -15.91 -7.40 5.89
CA LYS A 155 -17.31 -7.63 5.49
C LYS A 155 -18.00 -8.72 6.32
N SER A 156 -17.24 -9.68 6.87
CA SER A 156 -17.77 -10.73 7.75
C SER A 156 -17.88 -10.28 9.21
N MET A 157 -17.32 -9.12 9.56
CA MET A 157 -17.38 -8.55 10.90
C MET A 157 -18.69 -7.77 11.10
N SER A 158 -19.17 -7.71 12.34
CA SER A 158 -20.40 -6.98 12.69
C SER A 158 -20.26 -5.47 12.60
N LYS A 159 -19.02 -4.97 12.70
CA LYS A 159 -18.67 -3.57 12.57
C LYS A 159 -17.39 -3.46 11.76
N GLU A 160 -17.40 -2.50 10.86
CA GLU A 160 -16.22 -2.02 10.14
C GLU A 160 -15.85 -0.64 10.70
N PHE A 161 -14.55 -0.36 10.78
CA PHE A 161 -14.03 0.98 11.11
C PHE A 161 -14.28 1.96 9.97
#